data_AF-P0DL82-F1
#
_entry.id   AF-P0DL82-F1
#
_cell.length_a   1.000
_cell.length_b   1.000
_cell.length_c   1.000
_cell.angle_alpha   90.00
_cell.angle_beta   90.00
_cell.angle_gamma   90.00
#
_symmetry.space_group_name_H-M   'P 1'
#
loop_
_entity.id
_entity.type
_entity.pdbx_description
1 polymer ?
#
loop_
_entity_poly.entity_id
_entity_poly.type
_entity_poly.pdbx_seq_one_letter_code
_entity_poly.pdbx_strand_id
1 'polypeptide(L)' 'LECYDTIFKWHTMTCPEGQNLCFYYFTWRIFLVRGCTATCPVGYSHTHCCDTDKCNN' A
#
# COMPACT_ATOMS: atom_id res chain seq x y z
N LEU A 1 -0.62 0.69 -12.40
CA LEU A 1 -1.05 0.41 -11.02
C LEU A 1 -1.16 1.73 -10.27
N GLU A 2 -2.36 2.03 -9.78
CA GLU A 2 -2.65 3.18 -8.92
C GLU A 2 -2.96 2.68 -7.52
N CYS A 3 -2.33 3.21 -6.47
CA CYS A 3 -2.54 2.79 -5.09
C CYS A 3 -2.90 3.98 -4.20
N TYR A 4 -3.53 3.73 -3.06
CA TYR A 4 -3.57 4.71 -1.98
C TYR A 4 -2.17 4.86 -1.37
N ASP A 5 -1.72 6.08 -1.14
CA ASP A 5 -0.42 6.42 -0.54
C ASP A 5 -0.59 7.02 0.88
N THR A 6 -1.82 7.34 1.27
CA THR A 6 -2.15 7.85 2.60
C THR A 6 -3.28 7.06 3.26
N ILE A 7 -3.53 7.36 4.53
CA ILE A 7 -4.71 6.85 5.25
C ILE A 7 -6.03 7.33 4.63
N PHE A 8 -6.01 8.46 3.93
CA PHE A 8 -7.20 9.05 3.32
C PHE A 8 -7.49 8.42 1.96
N LYS A 9 -8.70 7.88 1.80
CA LYS A 9 -9.16 7.13 0.62
C LYS A 9 -9.37 7.99 -0.65
N TRP A 10 -9.05 9.28 -0.61
CA TRP A 10 -9.13 10.16 -1.78
C TRP A 10 -7.76 10.49 -2.37
N HIS A 11 -6.68 10.18 -1.65
CA HIS A 11 -5.32 10.44 -2.15
C HIS A 11 -4.75 9.15 -2.70
N THR A 12 -4.50 9.15 -4.01
CA THR A 12 -3.96 8.02 -4.76
C THR A 12 -2.74 8.48 -5.54
N MET A 13 -1.84 7.54 -5.81
CA MET A 13 -0.65 7.78 -6.63
C MET A 13 -0.48 6.68 -7.65
N THR A 14 0.01 7.05 -8.84
CA THR A 14 0.49 6.08 -9.83
C THR A 14 1.82 5.52 -9.36
N CYS A 15 1.93 4.19 -9.31
CA CYS A 15 3.18 3.55 -8.91
C CYS A 15 4.29 3.80 -9.94
N PRO A 16 5.52 4.07 -9.50
CA PRO A 16 6.67 4.16 -10.39
C PRO A 16 6.95 2.79 -11.04
N GLU A 17 7.67 2.80 -12.17
CA GLU A 17 8.08 1.57 -12.84
C GLU A 17 8.80 0.61 -11.88
N GLY A 18 8.46 -0.69 -11.98
CA GLY A 18 8.97 -1.74 -11.10
C GLY A 18 8.19 -1.94 -9.81
N GLN A 19 7.31 -1.01 -9.42
CA GLN A 19 6.42 -1.19 -8.26
C GLN A 19 5.04 -1.68 -8.70
N ASN A 20 4.93 -3.00 -8.88
CA ASN A 20 3.75 -3.66 -9.44
C ASN A 20 2.77 -4.16 -8.38
N LEU A 21 2.91 -3.74 -7.12
CA LEU A 21 2.02 -4.09 -6.02
C LEU A 21 1.64 -2.84 -5.21
N CYS A 22 0.40 -2.81 -4.75
CA CYS A 22 -0.02 -1.96 -3.65
C CYS A 22 0.18 -2.71 -2.34
N PHE A 23 0.48 -1.98 -1.27
CA PHE A 23 0.50 -2.52 0.08
C PHE A 23 -0.27 -1.65 1.06
N TYR A 24 -0.73 -2.26 2.15
CA TYR A 24 -0.96 -1.57 3.40
C TYR A 24 -0.45 -2.39 4.59
N TYR A 25 -0.07 -1.73 5.68
CA TYR A 25 0.19 -2.38 6.96
C TYR A 25 -0.09 -1.41 8.12
N PHE A 26 -0.26 -1.96 9.32
CA PHE A 26 -0.39 -1.16 10.54
C PHE A 26 0.93 -1.10 11.29
N THR A 27 1.33 0.12 11.67
CA THR A 27 2.44 0.33 12.61
C THR A 27 1.98 0.10 14.06
N TRP A 28 2.94 0.06 14.99
CA TRP A 28 2.73 -0.09 16.44
C TRP A 28 1.71 0.88 17.07
N ARG A 29 1.37 1.99 16.41
CA ARG A 29 0.42 3.00 16.91
C ARG A 29 -0.87 3.11 16.08
N ILE A 30 -1.28 2.04 15.39
CA ILE A 30 -2.51 2.01 14.57
C ILE A 30 -2.43 2.97 13.36
N PHE A 31 -1.25 3.52 13.03
CA PHE A 31 -1.09 4.24 11.76
C PHE A 31 -1.06 3.25 10.62
N LEU A 32 -2.05 3.38 9.75
CA LEU A 32 -2.14 2.68 8.48
C LEU A 32 -1.17 3.33 7.49
N VAL A 33 -0.16 2.58 7.09
CA VAL A 33 0.75 2.95 6.02
C VAL A 33 0.27 2.28 4.75
N ARG A 34 0.24 3.02 3.66
CA ARG A 34 -0.15 2.54 2.34
C ARG A 34 0.86 3.01 1.30
N GLY A 35 0.96 2.30 0.18
CA GLY A 35 1.72 2.78 -0.96
C GLY A 35 1.95 1.71 -2.00
N CYS A 36 2.88 2.01 -2.90
CA CYS A 36 3.36 1.10 -3.93
C CYS A 36 4.63 0.39 -3.48
N THR A 37 4.82 -0.85 -3.93
CA THR A 37 6.02 -1.63 -3.66
C THR A 37 6.31 -2.60 -4.80
N ALA A 38 7.58 -2.99 -4.94
CA ALA A 38 7.98 -4.09 -5.82
C ALA A 38 7.83 -5.45 -5.13
N THR A 39 7.85 -5.49 -3.80
CA THR A 39 7.79 -6.72 -2.99
C THR A 39 6.97 -6.47 -1.74
N CYS A 40 6.12 -7.43 -1.37
CA CYS A 40 5.26 -7.27 -0.20
C CYS A 40 6.08 -7.12 1.09
N PRO A 41 5.85 -6.07 1.91
CA PRO A 41 6.57 -5.89 3.16
C PRO A 41 6.31 -7.06 4.11
N VAL A 42 7.33 -7.48 4.84
CA VAL A 42 7.23 -8.54 5.85
C VAL A 42 7.60 -7.99 7.23
N GLY A 43 7.04 -8.56 8.29
CA GLY A 43 7.34 -8.16 9.68
C GLY A 43 6.46 -7.04 10.25
N TYR A 44 5.48 -6.54 9.49
CA TYR A 44 4.46 -5.63 10.01
C TYR A 44 3.15 -6.37 10.32
N SER A 45 2.35 -5.79 11.21
CA SER A 45 1.06 -6.36 11.57
C SER A 45 0.02 -6.04 10.50
N HIS A 46 -0.86 -7.01 10.21
CA HIS A 46 -1.92 -6.89 9.22
C HIS A 46 -1.43 -6.39 7.86
N THR A 47 -0.24 -6.82 7.42
CA THR A 47 0.24 -6.48 6.09
C THR A 47 -0.64 -7.17 5.04
N HIS A 48 -1.05 -6.40 4.04
CA HIS A 48 -1.76 -6.89 2.88
C HIS A 48 -1.13 -6.29 1.63
N CYS A 49 -1.01 -7.11 0.60
CA CYS A 49 -0.53 -6.69 -0.71
C CYS A 49 -1.46 -7.21 -1.80
N CYS A 50 -1.57 -6.44 -2.88
CA CYS A 50 -2.45 -6.73 -4.00
C CYS A 50 -1.94 -6.01 -5.25
N ASP A 51 -2.36 -6.46 -6.43
CA ASP A 51 -1.80 -6.11 -7.74
C ASP A 51 -2.80 -5.41 -8.67
N THR A 52 -3.89 -4.89 -8.10
CA THR A 52 -4.96 -4.20 -8.84
C THR A 52 -5.10 -2.74 -8.40
N ASP A 53 -5.66 -1.88 -9.25
CA ASP A 53 -5.79 -0.47 -8.94
C ASP A 53 -6.66 -0.24 -7.68
N LYS A 54 -6.17 0.58 -6.75
CA LYS A 54 -6.83 1.01 -5.50
C LYS A 54 -7.23 -0.14 -4.58
N CYS A 55 -6.54 -1.27 -4.68
CA CYS A 55 -6.85 -2.47 -3.91
C CYS A 55 -6.41 -2.39 -2.43
N ASN A 56 -5.47 -1.50 -2.09
CA ASN A 56 -4.92 -1.37 -0.73
C ASN A 56 -5.77 -0.48 0.19
N ASN A 57 -7.10 -0.66 0.16
CA ASN A 57 -8.08 0.15 0.90
C ASN A 57 -8.27 -0.26 2.36
#